data_AF-A0A957ZA94-F1
#
_entry.id   AF-A0A957ZA94-F1
#
_cell.length_a   1.000
_cell.length_b   1.000
_cell.length_c   1.000
_cell.angle_alpha   90.00
_cell.angle_beta   90.00
_cell.angle_gamma   90.00
#
_symmetry.space_group_name_H-M   'P 1'
#
loop_
_entity.id
_entity.type
_entity.pdbx_description
1 polymer ?
#
loop_
_entity_poly.entity_id
_entity_poly.type
_entity_poly.pdbx_seq_one_letter_code
_entity_poly.pdbx_strand_id
1 'polypeptide(L)' 'MATNIPPHNLSEVVDALAYVIDHFDKVDEITVEELMRFIKGPDFPTGGIL' A
#
# COMPACT_ATOMS: atom_id res chain seq x y z
N MET A 1 21.04 -4.17 8.57
CA MET A 1 20.00 -3.28 9.17
C MET A 1 18.91 -4.18 9.73
N ALA A 2 18.33 -3.88 10.89
CA ALA A 2 17.35 -4.78 11.53
C ALA A 2 16.00 -4.85 10.77
N THR A 3 15.71 -3.83 9.96
CA THR A 3 14.59 -3.79 9.00
C THR A 3 14.98 -2.94 7.80
N ASN A 4 14.29 -3.11 6.68
CA ASN A 4 14.48 -2.33 5.46
C ASN A 4 13.17 -2.24 4.66
N ILE A 5 12.16 -1.56 5.22
CA ILE A 5 10.87 -1.35 4.55
C ILE A 5 11.01 -0.12 3.62
N PRO A 6 10.71 -0.26 2.32
CA PRO A 6 10.88 0.83 1.37
C PRO A 6 9.79 1.92 1.51
N PRO A 7 10.07 3.17 1.09
CA PRO A 7 9.06 4.23 1.03
C PRO A 7 8.01 3.91 -0.04
N HIS A 8 6.80 4.43 0.14
CA HIS A 8 5.67 4.26 -0.79
C HIS A 8 4.96 5.59 -1.02
N ASN A 9 4.21 5.68 -2.11
CA ASN A 9 3.48 6.88 -2.46
C ASN A 9 2.31 7.13 -1.48
N LEU A 10 2.18 8.35 -0.96
CA LEU A 10 1.16 8.68 0.03
C LEU A 10 -0.27 8.51 -0.49
N SER A 11 -0.53 8.91 -1.74
CA SER A 11 -1.88 8.78 -2.32
C SER A 11 -2.29 7.33 -2.45
N GLU A 12 -1.37 6.45 -2.87
CA GLU A 12 -1.63 5.00 -2.96
C GLU A 12 -1.96 4.39 -1.60
N VAL A 13 -1.22 4.79 -0.55
CA VAL A 13 -1.48 4.34 0.82
C VAL A 13 -2.83 4.85 1.33
N VAL A 14 -3.20 6.09 1.03
CA VAL A 14 -4.50 6.66 1.43
C VAL A 14 -5.64 5.96 0.71
N ASP A 15 -5.51 5.65 -0.58
CA ASP A 15 -6.52 4.93 -1.34
C ASP A 15 -6.72 3.51 -0.80
N ALA A 16 -5.62 2.81 -0.49
CA ALA A 16 -5.68 1.50 0.16
C ALA A 16 -6.33 1.57 1.55
N LEU A 17 -6.01 2.60 2.34
CA LEU A 17 -6.60 2.82 3.65
C LEU A 17 -8.11 3.09 3.55
N ALA A 18 -8.53 3.94 2.61
CA ALA A 18 -9.94 4.22 2.37
C ALA A 18 -10.70 2.93 1.99
N TYR A 19 -10.12 2.10 1.10
CA TYR A 19 -10.69 0.80 0.76
C TYR A 19 -10.92 -0.10 1.98
N VAL A 20 -9.93 -0.17 2.89
CA VAL A 20 -10.04 -0.96 4.13
C VAL A 20 -11.13 -0.40 5.05
N ILE A 21 -11.23 0.93 5.17
CA ILE A 21 -12.28 1.57 5.98
C ILE A 21 -13.66 1.28 5.41
N ASP A 22 -13.83 1.34 4.09
CA ASP A 22 -15.12 1.09 3.42
C ASP A 22 -15.56 -0.39 3.51
N HIS A 23 -14.62 -1.31 3.72
CA HIS A 23 -14.86 -2.76 3.84
C HIS A 23 -14.58 -3.30 5.26
N PHE A 24 -14.64 -2.43 6.27
CA PHE A 24 -14.19 -2.74 7.63
C PHE A 24 -14.90 -3.94 8.27
N ASP A 25 -16.19 -4.15 7.97
CA ASP A 25 -16.98 -5.31 8.45
C ASP A 25 -16.39 -6.66 8.02
N LYS A 26 -15.55 -6.66 6.97
CA LYS A 26 -14.94 -7.83 6.34
C LYS A 26 -13.42 -7.68 6.26
N VAL A 27 -12.82 -6.89 7.16
CA VAL A 27 -11.37 -6.60 7.12
C VAL A 27 -10.51 -7.87 7.09
N ASP A 28 -10.95 -8.94 7.76
CA ASP A 28 -10.26 -10.24 7.79
C ASP A 28 -10.34 -11.01 6.45
N GLU A 29 -11.24 -10.63 5.55
CA GLU A 29 -11.37 -11.18 4.19
C GLU A 29 -10.48 -10.43 3.18
N ILE A 30 -10.01 -9.22 3.51
CA ILE A 30 -9.22 -8.39 2.59
C ILE A 30 -7.85 -9.02 2.37
N THR A 31 -7.54 -9.39 1.13
CA THR A 31 -6.27 -10.05 0.80
C THR A 31 -5.17 -9.06 0.41
N VAL A 32 -3.92 -9.52 0.48
CA VAL A 32 -2.76 -8.74 0.03
C VAL A 32 -2.87 -8.40 -1.45
N GLU A 33 -3.35 -9.34 -2.28
CA GLU A 33 -3.53 -9.15 -3.72
C GLU A 33 -4.55 -8.04 -4.04
N GLU A 34 -5.54 -7.83 -3.18
CA GLU A 34 -6.48 -6.72 -3.32
C GLU A 34 -5.83 -5.38 -2.99
N LEU A 35 -5.04 -5.33 -1.90
CA LEU A 35 -4.30 -4.13 -1.51
C LEU A 35 -3.22 -3.75 -2.52
N MET A 36 -2.59 -4.73 -3.18
CA MET A 36 -1.62 -4.50 -4.26
C MET A 36 -2.21 -3.86 -5.51
N ARG A 37 -3.54 -3.77 -5.64
CA ARG A 37 -4.18 -2.97 -6.70
C ARG A 37 -4.01 -1.46 -6.49
N PHE A 38 -3.82 -1.05 -5.23
CA PHE A 38 -3.61 0.35 -4.84
C PHE A 38 -2.12 0.66 -4.71
N ILE A 39 -1.37 -0.22 -4.04
CA ILE A 39 0.08 -0.06 -3.81
C ILE A 39 0.84 -0.61 -5.03
N LYS A 40 1.23 0.26 -5.96
CA LYS A 40 1.89 -0.15 -7.21
C LYS A 40 3.34 -0.57 -7.00
N GLY A 41 3.94 -0.08 -5.92
CA GLY A 41 5.29 -0.44 -5.51
C GLY A 41 5.93 0.67 -4.68
N PRO A 42 7.22 0.52 -4.37
CA PRO A 42 7.99 1.56 -3.70
C PRO A 42 7.99 2.88 -4.46
N ASP A 43 8.04 4.00 -3.75
CA ASP A 43 8.21 5.33 -4.32
C ASP A 43 9.39 6.03 -3.63
N PHE A 44 10.54 6.01 -4.31
CA PHE A 44 11.78 6.55 -3.76
C PHE A 44 11.88 8.06 -4.01
N PRO A 45 12.25 8.87 -3.00
CA PRO A 45 12.35 10.32 -3.15
C PRO A 45 13.43 10.78 -4.14
N THR A 46 14.34 9.88 -4.52
CA THR A 46 15.39 10.12 -5.52
C THR A 46 14.91 9.94 -6.96
N GLY A 47 13.67 9.47 -7.17
CA GLY A 47 13.23 8.93 -8.45
C GLY A 47 14.00 7.65 -8.81
N GLY A 48 13.53 6.96 -9.85
CA GLY A 48 14.14 5.72 -10.32
C GLY A 48 13.26 5.01 -11.34
N ILE A 49 13.80 3.94 -11.94
CA ILE A 49 13.04 2.97 -12.72
C ILE A 49 12.92 1.71 -11.85
N LEU A 50 11.70 1.21 -11.70
CA LEU A 50 11.37 -0.01 -10.95
C LEU A 50 11.06 -1.16 -11.91
#